data_AF-A0A8X6XHZ2-F1
#
_entry.id   AF-A0A8X6XHZ2-F1
#
_cell.length_a   1.000
_cell.length_b   1.000
_cell.length_c   1.000
_cell.angle_alpha   90.00
_cell.angle_beta   90.00
_cell.angle_gamma   90.00
#
_symmetry.space_group_name_H-M   'P 1'
#
loop_
_entity.id
_entity.type
_entity.pdbx_description
1 polymer ?
#
loop_
_entity_poly.entity_id
_entity_poly.type
_entity_poly.pdbx_seq_one_letter_code
_entity_poly.pdbx_strand_id
1 'polypeptide(L)'
;MKMDLKTVLPTFIPDKDDISLFLTMFERQMKLLNVPADFWVSHLIEVLPSDISRLIAREPEEMFRNYAQIHNILLRRFKLTADHFRVLFCRH
;
A
#
# COMPACT_ATOMS: atom_id res chain seq x y z
N MET A 1 -22.77 -0.56 -10.17
CA MET A 1 -22.31 -1.29 -8.98
C MET A 1 -21.08 -0.58 -8.45
N LYS A 2 -21.23 0.24 -7.41
CA LYS A 2 -20.11 0.99 -6.81
C LYS A 2 -19.40 0.00 -5.90
N MET A 3 -18.25 -0.50 -6.32
CA MET A 3 -17.49 -1.46 -5.53
C MET A 3 -16.71 -0.66 -4.49
N ASP A 4 -17.18 -0.65 -3.26
CA ASP A 4 -16.46 -0.04 -2.15
C ASP A 4 -15.22 -0.88 -1.87
N LEU A 5 -14.06 -0.45 -2.37
CA LEU A 5 -12.78 -1.15 -2.13
C LEU A 5 -12.50 -1.38 -0.63
N LYS A 6 -13.06 -0.53 0.24
CA LYS A 6 -13.01 -0.65 1.70
C LYS A 6 -13.79 -1.84 2.28
N THR A 7 -14.73 -2.42 1.51
CA THR A 7 -15.47 -3.64 1.88
C THR A 7 -14.82 -4.91 1.35
N VAL A 8 -14.03 -4.80 0.28
CA VAL A 8 -13.33 -5.93 -0.36
C VAL A 8 -11.94 -6.14 0.23
N LEU A 9 -11.25 -5.05 0.61
CA LEU A 9 -9.93 -5.10 1.22
C LEU A 9 -10.01 -4.89 2.73
N PRO A 10 -9.23 -5.65 3.51
CA PRO A 10 -9.12 -5.40 4.95
C PRO A 10 -8.51 -4.02 5.20
N THR A 11 -8.87 -3.40 6.32
CA THR A 11 -8.24 -2.14 6.74
C THR A 11 -6.77 -2.42 7.07
N PHE A 12 -5.85 -1.69 6.43
CA PHE A 12 -4.42 -1.85 6.65
C PHE A 12 -3.97 -1.12 7.93
N ILE A 13 -3.38 -1.85 8.88
CA ILE A 13 -2.79 -1.30 10.11
C ILE A 13 -1.26 -1.29 9.96
N PRO A 14 -0.62 -0.14 9.77
CA PRO A 14 0.81 -0.04 9.44
C PRO A 14 1.77 -0.65 10.49
N ASP A 15 1.33 -0.77 11.74
CA ASP A 15 2.11 -1.28 12.87
C ASP A 15 2.01 -2.81 13.04
N LYS A 16 0.94 -3.41 12.51
CA LYS A 16 0.60 -4.84 12.74
C LYS A 16 0.54 -5.66 11.47
N ASP A 17 0.15 -5.04 10.36
CA ASP A 17 -0.07 -5.73 9.09
C ASP A 17 1.15 -5.64 8.19
N ASP A 18 1.38 -6.74 7.47
CA ASP A 18 2.44 -6.85 6.48
C ASP A 18 2.04 -6.13 5.19
N ILE A 19 2.68 -5.00 4.89
CA ILE A 19 2.36 -4.21 3.68
C ILE A 19 2.49 -5.03 2.39
N SER A 20 3.43 -5.99 2.36
CA SER A 20 3.67 -6.85 1.20
C SER A 20 2.45 -7.73 0.90
N LEU A 21 1.84 -8.27 1.96
CA LEU A 21 0.63 -9.06 1.84
C LEU A 21 -0.55 -8.20 1.40
N PHE A 22 -0.70 -7.01 1.98
CA PHE A 22 -1.74 -6.05 1.60
C PHE A 22 -1.66 -5.67 0.12
N LEU A 23 -0.47 -5.31 -0.35
CA LEU A 23 -0.23 -4.95 -1.75
C LEU A 23 -0.54 -6.12 -2.69
N THR A 24 -0.13 -7.34 -2.34
CA THR A 24 -0.47 -8.55 -3.11
C THR A 24 -1.98 -8.77 -3.22
N MET A 25 -2.73 -8.55 -2.13
CA MET A 25 -4.20 -8.64 -2.15
C MET A 25 -4.81 -7.55 -3.03
N PHE A 26 -4.34 -6.31 -2.89
CA PHE A 26 -4.78 -5.18 -3.70
C PHE A 26 -4.57 -5.43 -5.19
N GLU A 27 -3.39 -5.91 -5.61
CA GLU A 27 -3.10 -6.23 -7.01
C GLU A 27 -4.02 -7.31 -7.56
N ARG A 28 -4.33 -8.34 -6.78
CA ARG A 28 -5.29 -9.37 -7.18
C ARG A 28 -6.67 -8.77 -7.40
N GLN A 29 -7.13 -7.87 -6.53
CA GLN A 29 -8.41 -7.18 -6.71
C GLN A 29 -8.41 -6.29 -7.96
N MET A 30 -7.36 -5.49 -8.17
CA MET A 30 -7.27 -4.66 -9.36
C MET A 30 -7.29 -5.48 -10.66
N LYS A 31 -6.59 -6.63 -10.67
CA LYS A 31 -6.61 -7.57 -11.80
C LYS A 31 -7.97 -8.23 -11.99
N LEU A 32 -8.64 -8.65 -10.91
CA LEU A 32 -9.99 -9.21 -10.97
C LEU A 32 -10.99 -8.21 -11.55
N LEU A 33 -10.85 -6.94 -11.18
CA LEU A 33 -11.66 -5.83 -11.66
C LEU A 33 -11.23 -5.30 -13.03
N ASN A 34 -10.16 -5.83 -13.64
CA ASN A 34 -9.55 -5.34 -14.87
C ASN A 34 -9.26 -3.82 -14.86
N VAL A 35 -8.84 -3.29 -13.72
CA VAL A 35 -8.52 -1.86 -13.56
C VAL A 35 -7.18 -1.56 -14.25
N PRO A 36 -7.04 -0.46 -15.00
CA PRO A 36 -5.76 -0.06 -15.59
C PRO A 36 -4.75 0.37 -14.53
N ALA A 37 -3.47 0.03 -14.73
CA ALA A 37 -2.39 0.35 -13.77
C ALA A 37 -2.26 1.84 -13.43
N ASP A 38 -2.58 2.75 -14.37
CA ASP A 38 -2.62 4.21 -14.11
C ASP A 38 -3.57 4.59 -12.95
N PHE A 39 -4.64 3.83 -12.74
CA PHE A 39 -5.61 4.09 -11.66
C PHE A 39 -5.29 3.34 -10.37
N TRP A 40 -4.34 2.41 -10.38
CA TRP A 40 -4.02 1.60 -9.20
C TRP A 40 -3.52 2.47 -8.06
N VAL A 41 -2.66 3.45 -8.34
CA VAL A 41 -2.14 4.34 -7.28
C VAL A 41 -3.25 5.21 -6.69
N SER A 42 -4.17 5.69 -7.52
CA SER A 42 -5.33 6.47 -7.05
C SER A 42 -6.21 5.65 -6.12
N HIS A 43 -6.55 4.42 -6.51
CA HIS A 43 -7.30 3.50 -5.65
C HIS A 43 -6.53 3.08 -4.40
N LEU A 44 -5.21 2.92 -4.51
CA LEU A 44 -4.35 2.59 -3.38
C LEU A 44 -4.40 3.70 -2.30
N ILE A 45 -4.43 4.97 -2.71
CA ILE A 45 -4.54 6.11 -1.79
C ILE A 45 -5.90 6.13 -1.07
N GLU A 46 -6.99 5.72 -1.72
CA GLU A 46 -8.32 5.67 -1.10
C GLU A 46 -8.46 4.57 -0.04
N VAL A 47 -7.72 3.47 -0.19
CA VAL A 47 -7.76 2.31 0.74
C VAL A 47 -6.73 2.43 1.85
N LEU A 48 -5.63 3.15 1.63
CA LEU A 48 -4.58 3.31 2.62
C LEU A 48 -4.91 4.40 3.66
N PRO A 49 -4.43 4.26 4.90
CA PRO A 49 -4.56 5.29 5.92
C PRO A 49 -3.87 6.61 5.52
N SER A 50 -4.30 7.71 6.15
CA SER A 50 -3.86 9.08 5.87
C SER A 50 -2.34 9.28 5.90
N ASP A 51 -1.63 8.59 6.80
CA ASP A 51 -0.17 8.68 6.90
C ASP A 51 0.54 8.17 5.63
N ILE A 52 0.05 7.07 5.07
CA ILE A 52 0.67 6.44 3.89
C ILE A 52 0.23 7.14 2.61
N SER A 53 -1.05 7.49 2.50
CA SER A 53 -1.54 8.29 1.37
C SER A 53 -0.80 9.63 1.29
N ARG A 54 -0.49 10.27 2.43
CA ARG A 54 0.34 11.49 2.44
C ARG A 54 1.78 11.23 2.00
N LEU A 55 2.34 10.04 2.25
CA LEU A 55 3.66 9.67 1.75
C LEU A 55 3.66 9.56 0.22
N ILE A 56 2.64 8.91 -0.35
CA ILE A 56 2.48 8.79 -1.81
C ILE A 56 2.19 10.17 -2.44
N ALA A 57 1.38 11.01 -1.78
CA ALA A 57 1.07 12.38 -2.21
C ALA A 57 2.28 13.30 -2.35
N ARG A 58 3.43 12.94 -1.78
CA ARG A 58 4.68 13.71 -1.89
C ARG A 58 5.53 13.32 -3.09
N GLU A 59 5.25 12.19 -3.71
CA GLU A 59 5.94 11.74 -4.92
C GLU A 59 5.43 12.53 -6.15
N PRO A 60 6.22 12.65 -7.22
CA PRO A 60 5.79 13.35 -8.43
C PRO A 60 4.71 12.57 -9.19
N GLU A 61 3.86 13.25 -9.95
CA GLU A 61 2.76 12.64 -10.74
C GLU A 61 3.22 11.52 -11.68
N GLU A 62 4.45 11.57 -12.20
CA GLU A 62 5.04 10.51 -13.01
C GLU A 62 5.09 9.17 -12.26
N MET A 63 5.32 9.19 -10.95
CA MET A 63 5.33 8.01 -10.09
C MET A 63 3.93 7.47 -9.84
N PHE A 64 2.88 8.31 -9.92
CA PHE A 64 1.49 7.85 -9.78
C PHE A 64 1.03 6.97 -10.94
N ARG A 65 1.62 7.15 -12.12
CA ARG A 65 1.37 6.26 -13.27
C ARG A 65 2.11 4.93 -13.14
N ASN A 66 3.18 4.91 -12.34
CA ASN A 66 4.03 3.75 -12.13
C ASN A 66 3.79 3.09 -10.77
N TYR A 67 2.74 2.26 -10.69
CA TYR A 67 2.46 1.45 -9.50
C TYR A 67 3.67 0.65 -9.01
N ALA A 68 4.49 0.09 -9.91
CA ALA A 68 5.69 -0.68 -9.54
C ALA A 68 6.72 0.15 -8.73
N GLN A 69 6.80 1.46 -8.97
CA GLN A 69 7.66 2.35 -8.20
C GLN A 69 7.08 2.58 -6.80
N ILE A 70 5.79 2.93 -6.71
CA ILE A 70 5.07 3.11 -5.44
C ILE A 70 5.12 1.83 -4.60
N HIS A 71 4.92 0.67 -5.22
CA HIS A 71 5.02 -0.64 -4.60
C HIS A 71 6.38 -0.84 -3.92
N ASN A 72 7.48 -0.54 -4.63
CA ASN A 72 8.84 -0.64 -4.06
C ASN A 72 9.10 0.36 -2.93
N ILE A 73 8.58 1.58 -3.03
CA ILE A 73 8.74 2.61 -1.99
C ILE A 73 8.04 2.18 -0.71
N LEU A 74 6.81 1.70 -0.82
CA LEU A 74 6.04 1.18 0.31
C LEU A 74 6.77 -0.01 0.94
N LEU A 75 7.19 -0.99 0.15
CA LEU A 75 7.95 -2.13 0.64
C LEU A 75 9.23 -1.69 1.37
N ARG A 76 10.02 -0.78 0.81
CA ARG A 76 11.26 -0.31 1.46
C ARG A 76 10.98 0.42 2.76
N ARG A 77 9.97 1.31 2.80
CA ARG A 77 9.62 2.08 4.00
C ARG A 77 9.16 1.16 5.12
N PHE A 78 8.20 0.29 4.84
CA PHE A 78 7.66 -0.64 5.84
C PHE A 78 8.65 -1.72 6.24
N LYS A 79 9.50 -2.21 5.32
CA LYS A 79 10.56 -3.17 5.68
C LYS A 79 11.60 -2.54 6.61
N LEU A 80 12.02 -1.30 6.35
CA LEU A 80 12.91 -0.57 7.25
C LEU A 80 12.25 -0.32 8.62
N THR A 81 10.98 0.02 8.62
CA THR A 81 10.19 0.21 9.85
C THR A 81 10.06 -1.11 10.63
N ALA A 82 9.67 -2.20 9.99
CA ALA A 82 9.54 -3.53 10.61
C ALA A 82 10.88 -4.06 11.14
N ASP A 83 11.98 -3.84 10.43
CA ASP A 83 13.32 -4.21 10.91
C ASP A 83 13.68 -3.44 12.19
N HIS A 84 13.37 -2.13 12.23
CA HIS A 84 13.55 -1.31 13.43
C HIS A 84 12.68 -1.78 14.61
N PHE A 85 11.44 -2.19 14.36
CA PHE A 85 10.56 -2.78 15.37
C PHE A 85 11.08 -4.13 15.86
N ARG A 86 11.55 -5.01 14.97
CA ARG A 86 12.12 -6.32 15.35
C ARG A 86 13.34 -6.16 16.26
N VAL A 87 14.19 -5.18 16.02
CA VAL A 87 15.36 -4.88 16.88
C VAL A 87 14.92 -4.45 18.28
N LEU A 88 13.83 -3.69 18.41
CA LEU A 88 13.30 -3.28 19.72
C LEU A 88 12.72 -4.45 20.53
N PHE A 89 12.12 -5.46 19.87
CA PHE A 89 11.55 -6.63 20.54
C PHE A 89 12.53 -7.78 20.78
N CYS A 90 13.73 -7.78 20.18
CA CYS A 90 14.77 -8.80 20.43
C CYS A 90 15.73 -8.48 21.58
N ARG A 91 15.51 -7.39 22.34
CA ARG A 91 16.21 -7.12 23.60
C ARG A 91 15.34 -7.56 24.78
N HIS A 92 15.36 -8.86 25.09
CA HIS A 92 14.98 -9.37 26.42
C HIS A 92 15.94 -10.48 26.83
#